data_AF-A0A6J3KDL8-F1
#
_entry.id   AF-A0A6J3KDL8-F1
#
_cell.length_a   1.000
_cell.length_b   1.000
_cell.length_c   1.000
_cell.angle_alpha   90.00
_cell.angle_beta   90.00
_cell.angle_gamma   90.00
#
_symmetry.space_group_name_H-M   'P 1'
#
loop_
_entity.id
_entity.type
_entity.pdbx_description
1 polymer ?
#
loop_
_entity_poly.entity_id
_entity_poly.type
_entity_poly.pdbx_seq_one_letter_code
_entity_poly.pdbx_strand_id
1 'polypeptide(L)'
;MAYNIESVTYMFQYIIHDLGYISIVIIGQYQSKNAMTLIERIDKVDKIFKELGIEIEYRSLFRHMMIVGSFWLLNAVIIFALFIKMLIQRSALYTTAFLIFIYCYITNAQSIILYDYNTAVYWLGSRFKNINQLMETFILKNSQVETEDSDTEIIFEPSHNFRNRFELDDWLSERTVKVLQVNSTNNTRKLKQRSLSDDKIRLLQRIRFAHLQVCNISKMVNQIFNSQILIYTIVILLNCSISVYFLYMQFSRPSNSIISIELIMMYVLNNVLAALKIPLMSYDCENTMRQANKTIGLLHACPVDGRNAELVEEILQFSWQISYTQLERTKSVHYILNYGSVRYCLNFVISYLVIMIQWSQHLIKKDSIIITNKTTTFQTLQENTSIVV
;
A
#
# COMPACT_ATOMS: atom_id res chain seq x y z
N MET A 1 -19.58 -0.65 44.12
CA MET A 1 -19.40 -1.45 42.88
C MET A 1 -18.98 -0.49 41.78
N ALA A 2 -17.69 -0.16 41.69
CA ALA A 2 -17.19 0.72 40.65
C ALA A 2 -17.31 -0.02 39.33
N TYR A 3 -18.15 0.48 38.42
CA TYR A 3 -18.18 0.01 37.04
C TYR A 3 -16.76 0.16 36.50
N ASN A 4 -16.08 -0.97 36.25
CA ASN A 4 -14.67 -0.95 35.92
C ASN A 4 -14.56 -0.44 34.48
N ILE A 5 -14.26 0.85 34.29
CA ILE A 5 -14.14 1.54 32.98
C ILE A 5 -13.26 0.73 32.02
N GLU A 6 -12.27 0.03 32.57
CA GLU A 6 -11.39 -0.90 31.88
C GLU A 6 -12.18 -2.03 31.20
N SER A 7 -13.07 -2.72 31.93
CA SER A 7 -13.91 -3.79 31.38
C SER A 7 -14.80 -3.32 30.24
N VAL A 8 -15.35 -2.10 30.32
CA VAL A 8 -16.18 -1.52 29.25
C VAL A 8 -15.33 -1.22 28.01
N THR A 9 -14.12 -0.69 28.22
CA THR A 9 -13.18 -0.36 27.13
C THR A 9 -12.75 -1.62 26.36
N TYR A 10 -12.47 -2.73 27.06
CA TYR A 10 -12.14 -4.00 26.40
C TYR A 10 -13.32 -4.57 25.61
N MET A 11 -14.52 -4.58 26.20
CA MET A 11 -15.71 -5.08 25.51
C MET A 11 -15.99 -4.27 24.24
N PHE A 12 -15.86 -2.95 24.31
CA PHE A 12 -15.96 -2.07 23.15
C PHE A 12 -14.91 -2.39 22.09
N GLN A 13 -13.68 -2.67 22.50
CA GLN A 13 -12.62 -3.05 21.58
C GLN A 13 -12.92 -4.36 20.83
N TYR A 14 -13.32 -5.41 21.55
CA TYR A 14 -13.68 -6.69 20.95
C TYR A 14 -14.83 -6.52 19.94
N ILE A 15 -15.88 -5.78 20.32
CA ILE A 15 -17.03 -5.51 19.45
C ILE A 15 -16.59 -4.79 18.17
N ILE A 16 -15.78 -3.73 18.27
CA ILE A 16 -15.28 -3.02 17.08
C ILE A 16 -14.44 -3.93 16.19
N HIS A 17 -13.58 -4.76 16.79
CA HIS A 17 -12.71 -5.64 16.04
C HIS A 17 -13.50 -6.71 15.27
N ASP A 18 -14.49 -7.32 15.92
CA ASP A 18 -15.37 -8.32 15.34
C ASP A 18 -16.26 -7.73 14.25
N LEU A 19 -16.88 -6.57 14.50
CA LEU A 19 -17.67 -5.85 13.50
C LEU A 19 -16.81 -5.43 12.30
N GLY A 20 -15.58 -4.99 12.55
CA GLY A 20 -14.60 -4.69 11.51
C GLY A 20 -14.28 -5.92 10.66
N TYR A 21 -14.05 -7.08 11.28
CA TYR A 21 -13.82 -8.34 10.57
C TYR A 21 -15.01 -8.74 9.70
N ILE A 22 -16.20 -8.77 10.29
CA ILE A 22 -17.43 -9.14 9.58
C ILE A 22 -17.66 -8.21 8.39
N SER A 23 -17.48 -6.90 8.58
CA SER A 23 -17.62 -5.90 7.50
C SER A 23 -16.63 -6.16 6.36
N ILE A 24 -15.37 -6.44 6.69
CA ILE A 24 -14.32 -6.75 5.71
C ILE A 24 -14.67 -8.02 4.91
N VAL A 25 -15.16 -9.07 5.58
CA VAL A 25 -15.57 -10.34 4.96
C VAL A 25 -16.78 -10.13 4.04
N ILE A 26 -17.81 -9.42 4.49
CA ILE A 26 -19.01 -9.13 3.68
C ILE A 26 -18.64 -8.33 2.43
N ILE A 27 -17.82 -7.28 2.56
CA ILE A 27 -17.36 -6.49 1.42
C ILE A 27 -16.51 -7.35 0.48
N GLY A 28 -15.66 -8.23 1.02
CA GLY A 28 -14.83 -9.13 0.22
C GLY A 28 -15.66 -10.11 -0.60
N GLN A 29 -16.70 -10.70 -0.01
CA GLN A 29 -17.64 -11.55 -0.72
C GLN A 29 -18.38 -10.78 -1.82
N TYR A 30 -18.85 -9.57 -1.51
CA TYR A 30 -19.51 -8.69 -2.48
C TYR A 30 -18.60 -8.35 -3.68
N GLN A 31 -17.32 -8.09 -3.42
CA GLN A 31 -16.33 -7.73 -4.45
C GLN A 31 -15.67 -8.92 -5.15
N SER A 32 -15.95 -10.16 -4.74
CA SER A 32 -15.29 -11.38 -5.26
C SER A 32 -15.33 -11.52 -6.78
N LYS A 33 -16.47 -11.20 -7.41
CA LYS A 33 -16.61 -11.21 -8.88
C LYS A 33 -15.70 -10.18 -9.54
N ASN A 34 -15.62 -8.98 -8.97
CA ASN A 34 -14.76 -7.91 -9.48
C ASN A 34 -13.27 -8.28 -9.31
N ALA A 35 -12.90 -8.98 -8.24
CA ALA A 35 -11.56 -9.51 -8.04
C ALA A 35 -11.19 -10.58 -9.09
N MET A 36 -12.12 -11.43 -9.51
CA MET A 36 -11.87 -12.38 -10.61
C MET A 36 -11.64 -11.63 -11.93
N THR A 37 -12.50 -10.65 -12.24
CA THR A 37 -12.32 -9.79 -13.43
C THR A 37 -11.01 -9.01 -13.39
N LEU A 38 -10.49 -8.68 -12.19
CA LEU A 38 -9.20 -8.03 -12.02
C LEU A 38 -8.05 -8.90 -12.49
N ILE A 39 -8.04 -10.18 -12.09
CA ILE A 39 -7.02 -11.14 -12.51
C ILE A 39 -7.05 -11.31 -14.04
N GLU A 40 -8.23 -11.49 -14.63
CA GLU A 40 -8.36 -11.61 -16.10
C GLU A 40 -7.86 -10.38 -16.86
N ARG A 41 -8.08 -9.17 -16.30
CA ARG A 41 -7.58 -7.93 -16.91
C ARG A 41 -6.08 -7.79 -16.76
N ILE A 42 -5.52 -8.20 -15.62
CA ILE A 42 -4.06 -8.25 -15.41
C ILE A 42 -3.41 -9.15 -16.46
N ASP A 43 -3.95 -10.35 -16.71
CA ASP A 43 -3.40 -11.27 -17.72
C ASP A 43 -3.45 -10.69 -19.14
N LYS A 44 -4.55 -10.00 -19.49
CA LYS A 44 -4.67 -9.30 -20.77
C LYS A 44 -3.63 -8.19 -20.92
N VAL A 45 -3.38 -7.43 -19.86
CA VAL A 45 -2.36 -6.37 -19.87
C VAL A 45 -0.96 -6.94 -19.98
N ASP A 46 -0.67 -8.03 -19.28
CA ASP A 46 0.60 -8.74 -19.40
C ASP A 46 0.82 -9.25 -20.82
N LYS A 47 -0.23 -9.70 -21.52
CA LYS A 47 -0.13 -10.06 -22.94
C LYS A 47 0.24 -8.86 -23.82
N ILE A 48 -0.37 -7.69 -23.59
CA ILE A 48 -0.04 -6.44 -24.31
C ILE A 48 1.43 -6.07 -24.10
N PHE A 49 1.95 -6.18 -22.87
CA PHE A 49 3.35 -5.91 -22.57
C PHE A 49 4.31 -6.88 -23.26
N LYS A 50 3.94 -8.16 -23.39
CA LYS A 50 4.72 -9.14 -24.16
C LYS A 50 4.71 -8.82 -25.66
N GLU A 51 3.56 -8.41 -26.21
CA GLU A 51 3.44 -7.97 -27.61
C GLU A 51 4.24 -6.67 -27.90
N LEU A 52 4.51 -5.87 -26.87
CA LEU A 52 5.40 -4.72 -26.90
C LEU A 52 6.89 -5.08 -26.81
N GLY A 53 7.23 -6.36 -26.72
CA GLY A 53 8.62 -6.84 -26.63
C GLY A 53 9.23 -6.71 -25.23
N ILE A 54 8.44 -6.41 -24.19
CA ILE A 54 8.95 -6.41 -22.82
C ILE A 54 8.92 -7.82 -22.26
N GLU A 55 10.10 -8.33 -21.91
CA GLU A 55 10.19 -9.53 -21.09
C GLU A 55 9.68 -9.23 -19.68
N ILE A 56 8.57 -9.87 -19.31
CA ILE A 56 7.96 -9.67 -18.00
C ILE A 56 8.75 -10.46 -16.96
N GLU A 57 9.52 -9.75 -16.14
CA GLU A 57 10.27 -10.35 -15.04
C GLU A 57 9.35 -10.72 -13.85
N TYR A 58 8.66 -11.86 -13.96
CA TYR A 58 7.86 -12.41 -12.85
C TYR A 58 8.73 -12.78 -11.64
N ARG A 59 10.03 -13.03 -11.83
CA ARG A 59 10.94 -13.41 -10.75
C ARG A 59 11.04 -12.36 -9.64
N SER A 60 11.14 -11.07 -10.00
CA SER A 60 11.21 -10.01 -8.99
C SER A 60 9.90 -9.83 -8.24
N LEU A 61 8.77 -10.01 -8.93
CA LEU A 61 7.44 -9.94 -8.36
C LEU A 61 7.20 -11.11 -7.39
N PHE A 62 7.51 -12.32 -7.82
CA PHE A 62 7.45 -13.52 -6.99
C PHE A 62 8.34 -13.40 -5.75
N ARG A 63 9.58 -12.92 -5.90
CA ARG A 63 10.48 -12.71 -4.75
C ARG A 63 9.91 -11.74 -3.73
N HIS A 64 9.33 -10.62 -4.18
CA HIS A 64 8.68 -9.66 -3.28
C HIS A 64 7.49 -10.29 -2.55
N MET A 65 6.61 -10.99 -3.29
CA MET A 65 5.46 -11.70 -2.72
C MET A 65 5.89 -12.75 -1.70
N MET A 66 6.95 -13.52 -1.99
CA MET A 66 7.49 -14.49 -1.06
C MET A 66 8.03 -13.85 0.21
N ILE A 67 8.74 -12.71 0.12
CA ILE A 67 9.27 -12.01 1.31
C ILE A 67 8.12 -11.49 2.17
N VAL A 68 7.16 -10.79 1.55
CA VAL A 68 5.98 -10.24 2.25
C VAL A 68 5.14 -11.37 2.83
N GLY A 69 4.81 -12.39 2.05
CA GLY A 69 4.05 -13.56 2.51
C GLY A 69 4.75 -14.30 3.66
N SER A 70 6.08 -14.45 3.60
CA SER A 70 6.86 -15.05 4.69
C SER A 70 6.79 -14.23 5.96
N PHE A 71 6.82 -12.90 5.89
CA PHE A 71 6.66 -12.03 7.06
C PHE A 71 5.26 -12.20 7.69
N TRP A 72 4.20 -12.30 6.87
CA TRP A 72 2.83 -12.52 7.36
C TRP A 72 2.69 -13.90 8.03
N LEU A 73 3.24 -14.94 7.41
CA LEU A 73 3.22 -16.30 7.93
C LEU A 73 4.02 -16.42 9.24
N LEU A 74 5.21 -15.82 9.30
CA LEU A 74 6.06 -15.83 10.48
C LEU A 74 5.33 -15.25 11.70
N ASN A 75 4.59 -14.15 11.52
CA ASN A 75 3.76 -13.58 12.58
C ASN A 75 2.72 -14.58 13.11
N ALA A 76 1.98 -15.24 12.21
CA ALA A 76 0.99 -16.24 12.58
C ALA A 76 1.61 -17.44 13.32
N VAL A 77 2.78 -17.91 12.88
CA VAL A 77 3.52 -19.02 13.53
C VAL A 77 3.99 -18.63 14.92
N ILE A 78 4.53 -17.42 15.10
CA ILE A 78 4.98 -16.93 16.42
C ILE A 78 3.81 -16.89 17.40
N ILE A 79 2.66 -16.32 16.98
CA ILE A 79 1.46 -16.25 17.81
C ILE A 79 0.97 -17.65 18.18
N PHE A 80 0.93 -18.57 17.23
CA PHE A 80 0.51 -19.95 17.47
C PHE A 80 1.46 -20.66 18.46
N ALA A 81 2.77 -20.50 18.30
CA ALA A 81 3.74 -21.10 19.21
C ALA A 81 3.63 -20.56 20.65
N LEU A 82 3.42 -19.25 20.81
CA LEU A 82 3.18 -18.62 22.10
C LEU A 82 1.89 -19.14 22.75
N PHE A 83 0.83 -19.33 21.97
CA PHE A 83 -0.42 -19.91 22.45
C PHE A 83 -0.24 -21.35 22.94
N ILE A 84 0.42 -22.22 22.17
CA ILE A 84 0.69 -23.61 22.58
C ILE A 84 1.53 -23.67 23.85
N LYS A 85 2.60 -22.86 23.94
CA LYS A 85 3.43 -22.76 25.16
C LYS A 85 2.56 -22.44 26.38
N MET A 86 1.65 -21.48 26.22
CA MET A 86 0.76 -21.04 27.29
C MET A 86 -0.25 -22.12 27.69
N LEU A 87 -0.81 -22.88 26.74
CA LEU A 87 -1.72 -24.00 27.03
C LEU A 87 -1.05 -25.09 27.86
N ILE A 88 0.24 -25.36 27.62
CA ILE A 88 1.02 -26.38 28.34
C ILE A 88 1.35 -25.89 29.76
N GLN A 89 1.75 -24.62 29.91
CA GLN A 89 2.31 -24.12 31.16
C GLN A 89 1.25 -23.69 32.19
N ARG A 90 0.04 -23.27 31.77
CA ARG A 90 -0.95 -22.65 32.67
C ARG A 90 -2.39 -23.09 32.38
N SER A 91 -2.77 -24.25 32.92
CA SER A 91 -4.12 -24.80 32.76
C SER A 91 -5.24 -23.96 33.40
N ALA A 92 -4.95 -23.12 34.39
CA ALA A 92 -5.98 -22.31 35.06
C ALA A 92 -6.50 -21.11 34.23
N LEU A 93 -5.87 -20.77 33.09
CA LEU A 93 -6.18 -19.58 32.29
C LEU A 93 -6.71 -19.88 30.87
N TYR A 94 -7.23 -21.10 30.64
CA TYR A 94 -7.66 -21.54 29.30
C TYR A 94 -8.64 -20.59 28.61
N THR A 95 -9.67 -20.09 29.30
CA THR A 95 -10.69 -19.24 28.69
C THR A 95 -10.10 -17.91 28.21
N THR A 96 -9.27 -17.25 29.03
CA THR A 96 -8.61 -16.00 28.66
C THR A 96 -7.60 -16.20 27.54
N ALA A 97 -6.80 -17.27 27.63
CA ALA A 97 -5.85 -17.65 26.58
C ALA A 97 -6.55 -17.87 25.23
N PHE A 98 -7.68 -18.56 25.23
CA PHE A 98 -8.47 -18.86 24.05
C PHE A 98 -9.07 -17.58 23.42
N LEU A 99 -9.60 -16.66 24.23
CA LEU A 99 -10.12 -15.38 23.74
C LEU A 99 -9.03 -14.52 23.06
N ILE A 100 -7.83 -14.45 23.64
CA ILE A 100 -6.72 -13.70 23.01
C ILE A 100 -6.26 -14.43 21.74
N PHE A 101 -6.26 -15.76 21.72
CA PHE A 101 -5.95 -16.51 20.51
C PHE A 101 -6.93 -16.22 19.37
N ILE A 102 -8.24 -16.24 19.64
CA ILE A 102 -9.27 -15.86 18.67
C ILE A 102 -9.01 -14.44 18.13
N TYR A 103 -8.74 -13.49 19.03
CA TYR A 103 -8.44 -12.12 18.65
C TYR A 103 -7.23 -12.02 17.71
N CYS A 104 -6.12 -12.69 18.05
CA CYS A 104 -4.92 -12.69 17.24
C CYS A 104 -5.16 -13.41 15.89
N TYR A 105 -5.95 -14.48 15.89
CA TYR A 105 -6.34 -15.17 14.66
C TYR A 105 -7.15 -14.25 13.74
N ILE A 106 -8.17 -13.55 14.26
CA ILE A 106 -8.98 -12.59 13.50
C ILE A 106 -8.10 -11.49 12.91
N THR A 107 -7.20 -10.91 13.71
CA THR A 107 -6.25 -9.88 13.23
C THR A 107 -5.39 -10.39 12.06
N ASN A 108 -4.91 -11.64 12.14
CA ASN A 108 -4.11 -12.22 11.07
C ASN A 108 -4.95 -12.57 9.83
N ALA A 109 -6.15 -13.12 10.02
CA ALA A 109 -7.09 -13.41 8.93
C ALA A 109 -7.47 -12.12 8.17
N GLN A 110 -7.78 -11.03 8.88
CA GLN A 110 -8.04 -9.71 8.28
C GLN A 110 -6.87 -9.23 7.40
N SER A 111 -5.64 -9.55 7.79
CA SER A 111 -4.44 -9.08 7.08
C SER A 111 -4.17 -9.79 5.74
N ILE A 112 -4.96 -10.82 5.38
CA ILE A 112 -4.88 -11.47 4.07
C ILE A 112 -5.31 -10.50 2.97
N ILE A 113 -6.36 -9.71 3.19
CA ILE A 113 -6.82 -8.71 2.23
C ILE A 113 -5.76 -7.62 2.01
N LEU A 114 -5.02 -7.31 3.07
CA LEU A 114 -3.85 -6.47 3.00
C LEU A 114 -2.82 -7.10 2.04
N TYR A 115 -2.47 -8.36 2.25
CA TYR A 115 -1.53 -9.07 1.37
C TYR A 115 -1.97 -9.07 -0.12
N ASP A 116 -3.25 -9.29 -0.40
CA ASP A 116 -3.80 -9.27 -1.77
C ASP A 116 -3.71 -7.88 -2.41
N TYR A 117 -4.07 -6.84 -1.66
CA TYR A 117 -3.91 -5.46 -2.13
C TYR A 117 -2.44 -5.12 -2.39
N ASN A 118 -1.54 -5.51 -1.48
CA ASN A 118 -0.11 -5.23 -1.64
C ASN A 118 0.46 -5.86 -2.91
N THR A 119 0.04 -7.10 -3.17
CA THR A 119 0.34 -7.86 -4.38
C THR A 119 -0.08 -7.10 -5.64
N ALA A 120 -1.33 -6.61 -5.68
CA ALA A 120 -1.85 -5.84 -6.80
C ALA A 120 -1.13 -4.50 -7.00
N VAL A 121 -0.83 -3.78 -5.90
CA VAL A 121 -0.11 -2.50 -5.94
C VAL A 121 1.32 -2.67 -6.41
N TYR A 122 2.03 -3.69 -5.93
CA TYR A 122 3.39 -3.97 -6.36
C TYR A 122 3.45 -4.35 -7.84
N TRP A 123 2.49 -5.15 -8.31
CA TRP A 123 2.33 -5.46 -9.74
C TRP A 123 2.12 -4.17 -10.56
N LEU A 124 1.23 -3.27 -10.12
CA LEU A 124 1.02 -1.97 -10.78
C LEU A 124 2.31 -1.15 -10.87
N GLY A 125 3.06 -1.05 -9.77
CA GLY A 125 4.34 -0.33 -9.73
C GLY A 125 5.36 -0.89 -10.72
N SER A 126 5.43 -2.22 -10.83
CA SER A 126 6.26 -2.89 -11.83
C SER A 126 5.84 -2.55 -13.27
N ARG A 127 4.53 -2.50 -13.56
CA ARG A 127 4.04 -2.14 -14.90
C ARG A 127 4.27 -0.67 -15.25
N PHE A 128 4.11 0.25 -14.31
CA PHE A 128 4.49 1.65 -14.53
C PHE A 128 6.00 1.80 -14.76
N LYS A 129 6.83 1.03 -14.05
CA LYS A 129 8.28 1.00 -14.30
C LYS A 129 8.60 0.54 -15.73
N ASN A 130 7.92 -0.48 -16.23
CA ASN A 130 8.10 -0.96 -17.60
C ASN A 130 7.67 0.10 -18.64
N ILE A 131 6.56 0.80 -18.40
CA ILE A 131 6.13 1.94 -19.25
C ILE A 131 7.20 3.03 -19.26
N ASN A 132 7.77 3.37 -18.11
CA ASN A 132 8.84 4.36 -18.00
C ASN A 132 10.06 3.97 -18.83
N GLN A 133 10.45 2.69 -18.79
CA GLN A 133 11.56 2.18 -19.60
C GLN A 133 11.27 2.27 -21.11
N LEU A 134 10.06 1.93 -21.55
CA LEU A 134 9.67 2.11 -22.95
C LEU A 134 9.72 3.57 -23.37
N MET A 135 9.25 4.48 -22.51
CA MET A 135 9.25 5.91 -22.78
C MET A 135 10.67 6.49 -22.83
N GLU A 136 11.55 6.06 -21.92
CA GLU A 136 12.98 6.44 -21.95
C GLU A 136 13.66 5.99 -23.25
N THR A 137 13.45 4.73 -23.66
CA THR A 137 13.96 4.21 -24.92
C THR A 137 13.40 4.98 -26.12
N PHE A 138 12.12 5.34 -26.08
CA PHE A 138 11.48 6.15 -27.12
C PHE A 138 12.13 7.53 -27.26
N ILE A 139 12.35 8.22 -26.13
CA ILE A 139 12.98 9.56 -26.10
C ILE A 139 14.42 9.49 -26.60
N LEU A 140 15.21 8.52 -26.13
CA LEU A 140 16.61 8.34 -26.56
C LEU A 140 16.72 8.09 -28.07
N LYS A 141 15.89 7.19 -28.62
CA LYS A 141 15.85 6.92 -30.05
C LYS A 141 15.41 8.14 -30.86
N ASN A 142 14.61 9.04 -30.28
CA ASN A 142 14.26 10.28 -30.95
C ASN A 142 15.44 11.27 -31.00
N SER A 143 16.20 11.40 -29.89
CA SER A 143 17.37 12.28 -29.83
C SER A 143 18.53 11.87 -30.75
N GLN A 144 18.79 10.57 -30.93
CA GLN A 144 19.89 10.10 -31.80
C GLN A 144 19.65 10.36 -33.29
N VAL A 145 18.39 10.33 -33.74
CA VAL A 145 18.04 10.62 -35.14
C VAL A 145 18.29 12.08 -35.50
N GLU A 146 18.19 13.00 -34.53
CA GLU A 146 18.52 14.42 -34.76
C GLU A 146 20.02 14.67 -34.90
N THR A 147 20.87 13.86 -34.23
CA THR A 147 22.34 13.95 -34.35
C THR A 147 22.91 13.28 -35.61
N GLU A 148 22.22 12.34 -36.25
CA GLU A 148 22.67 11.77 -37.53
C GLU A 148 22.29 12.65 -38.74
N ASP A 149 21.24 13.46 -38.63
CA ASP A 149 20.83 14.43 -39.65
C ASP A 149 21.56 15.79 -39.51
N SER A 150 22.32 16.00 -38.44
CA SER A 150 23.20 17.15 -38.25
C SER A 150 24.64 16.67 -38.13
N ASP A 151 25.44 16.84 -39.19
CA ASP A 151 26.89 16.55 -39.20
C ASP A 151 27.61 17.36 -38.11
N THR A 152 27.55 16.92 -36.85
CA THR A 152 28.41 17.40 -35.77
C THR A 152 28.59 16.29 -34.74
N GLU A 153 29.77 15.70 -34.77
CA GLU A 153 30.28 14.70 -33.84
C GLU A 153 30.28 15.29 -32.41
N ILE A 154 29.36 14.83 -31.55
CA ILE A 154 29.48 15.03 -30.10
C ILE A 154 29.57 13.66 -29.45
N ILE A 155 30.78 13.37 -28.97
CA ILE A 155 31.14 12.23 -28.13
C ILE A 155 30.37 12.35 -26.80
N PHE A 156 29.28 11.60 -26.66
CA PHE A 156 28.72 11.29 -25.35
C PHE A 156 28.86 9.79 -25.09
N GLU A 157 29.74 9.47 -24.15
CA GLU A 157 30.05 8.11 -23.71
C GLU A 157 28.89 7.59 -22.83
N PRO A 158 28.18 6.50 -23.22
CA PRO A 158 27.14 5.93 -22.39
C PRO A 158 27.76 5.05 -21.31
N SER A 159 27.28 5.21 -20.08
CA SER A 159 27.69 4.41 -18.93
C SER A 159 27.56 2.89 -19.20
N HIS A 160 28.61 2.18 -18.82
CA HIS A 160 29.02 0.83 -19.23
C HIS A 160 28.10 -0.38 -18.93
N ASN A 161 26.81 -0.20 -18.62
CA ASN A 161 25.92 -1.31 -18.22
C ASN A 161 24.80 -1.68 -19.22
N PHE A 162 24.72 -1.03 -20.39
CA PHE A 162 23.61 -1.22 -21.33
C PHE A 162 23.88 -2.17 -22.52
N ARG A 163 25.09 -2.72 -22.63
CA ARG A 163 25.56 -3.42 -23.84
C ARG A 163 24.96 -4.81 -24.07
N ASN A 164 24.30 -5.41 -23.07
CA ASN A 164 23.84 -6.81 -23.16
C ASN A 164 22.34 -7.01 -23.41
N ARG A 165 21.59 -6.00 -23.88
CA ARG A 165 20.13 -6.14 -24.14
C ARG A 165 19.66 -5.74 -25.55
N PHE A 166 20.59 -5.50 -26.47
CA PHE A 166 20.30 -5.14 -27.87
C PHE A 166 20.11 -6.37 -28.79
N GLU A 167 19.47 -7.44 -28.32
CA GLU A 167 19.01 -8.54 -29.19
C GLU A 167 17.64 -8.24 -29.84
N LEU A 168 17.05 -7.06 -29.58
CA LEU A 168 15.76 -6.67 -30.17
C LEU A 168 15.89 -6.14 -31.61
N ASP A 169 17.08 -5.67 -32.02
CA ASP A 169 17.29 -5.12 -33.36
C ASP A 169 17.45 -6.20 -34.45
N ASP A 170 17.86 -7.42 -34.07
CA ASP A 170 18.01 -8.53 -35.03
C ASP A 170 16.64 -9.05 -35.52
N TRP A 171 15.60 -9.00 -34.68
CA TRP A 171 14.28 -9.54 -35.05
C TRP A 171 13.51 -8.66 -36.06
N LEU A 172 13.71 -7.35 -36.05
CA LEU A 172 13.04 -6.43 -36.99
C LEU A 172 13.78 -6.31 -38.33
N SER A 173 15.10 -6.53 -38.34
CA SER A 173 15.93 -6.45 -39.54
C SER A 173 15.76 -7.66 -40.46
N GLU A 174 15.59 -8.86 -39.89
CA GLU A 174 15.60 -10.11 -40.66
C GLU A 174 14.36 -10.31 -41.56
N ARG A 175 13.29 -9.53 -41.36
CA ARG A 175 12.06 -9.63 -42.16
C ARG A 175 11.96 -8.68 -43.34
N THR A 176 12.86 -7.71 -43.48
CA THR A 176 12.77 -6.67 -44.53
C THR A 176 13.79 -6.79 -45.67
N VAL A 177 14.71 -7.75 -45.64
CA VAL A 177 15.78 -7.86 -46.65
C VAL A 177 15.69 -9.15 -47.46
N LYS A 178 14.58 -9.36 -48.16
CA LYS A 178 14.55 -10.15 -49.41
C LYS A 178 13.43 -9.60 -50.28
N VAL A 179 13.74 -8.58 -51.10
CA VAL A 179 13.19 -8.37 -52.46
C VAL A 179 13.72 -7.04 -53.01
N LEU A 180 14.33 -7.15 -54.20
CA LEU A 180 14.69 -6.15 -55.20
C LEU A 180 15.74 -5.06 -54.87
N GLN A 181 16.96 -5.33 -55.31
CA GLN A 181 18.00 -4.34 -55.57
C GLN A 181 18.04 -4.03 -57.08
N VAL A 182 17.41 -2.93 -57.52
CA VAL A 182 17.82 -2.15 -58.71
C VAL A 182 17.55 -0.66 -58.45
N ASN A 183 18.65 0.08 -58.24
CA ASN A 183 18.94 1.50 -58.40
C ASN A 183 17.80 2.56 -58.37
N SER A 184 17.77 3.39 -57.31
CA SER A 184 17.52 4.85 -57.39
C SER A 184 17.81 5.52 -56.04
N THR A 185 18.82 6.40 -55.99
CA THR A 185 19.49 6.87 -54.76
C THR A 185 18.89 8.09 -54.06
N ASN A 186 17.82 8.71 -54.59
CA ASN A 186 17.23 9.92 -53.97
C ASN A 186 15.79 9.74 -53.45
N ASN A 187 15.02 8.78 -53.98
CA ASN A 187 13.66 8.51 -53.50
C ASN A 187 13.62 7.55 -52.30
N THR A 188 14.70 6.81 -52.06
CA THR A 188 14.84 5.87 -50.94
C THR A 188 14.96 6.56 -49.58
N ARG A 189 15.57 7.76 -49.51
CA ARG A 189 15.73 8.52 -48.25
C ARG A 189 14.39 9.05 -47.73
N LYS A 190 13.55 9.63 -48.60
CA LYS A 190 12.19 10.10 -48.26
C LYS A 190 11.24 8.96 -47.87
N LEU A 191 11.35 7.81 -48.54
CA LEU A 191 10.51 6.65 -48.22
C LEU A 191 10.90 6.00 -46.88
N LYS A 192 12.21 5.91 -46.59
CA LYS A 192 12.75 5.38 -45.33
C LYS A 192 12.49 6.29 -44.13
N GLN A 193 12.48 7.61 -44.33
CA GLN A 193 12.15 8.59 -43.29
C GLN A 193 10.65 8.56 -42.94
N ARG A 194 9.78 8.35 -43.95
CA ARG A 194 8.33 8.21 -43.75
C ARG A 194 7.97 6.91 -43.01
N SER A 195 8.60 5.78 -43.34
CA SER A 195 8.39 4.52 -42.61
C SER A 195 8.87 4.58 -41.16
N LEU A 196 9.99 5.28 -40.90
CA LEU A 196 10.55 5.42 -39.55
C LEU A 196 9.72 6.34 -38.65
N SER A 197 9.10 7.39 -39.23
CA SER A 197 8.11 8.24 -38.56
C SER A 197 6.87 7.42 -38.13
N ASP A 198 6.32 6.62 -39.04
CA ASP A 198 5.14 5.80 -38.78
C ASP A 198 5.38 4.74 -37.70
N ASP A 199 6.59 4.17 -37.62
CA ASP A 199 6.95 3.21 -36.57
C ASP A 199 7.08 3.88 -35.18
N LYS A 200 7.61 5.11 -35.12
CA LYS A 200 7.68 5.91 -33.88
C LYS A 200 6.29 6.25 -33.35
N ILE A 201 5.40 6.73 -34.23
CA ILE A 201 4.02 7.06 -33.88
C ILE A 201 3.30 5.81 -33.37
N ARG A 202 3.43 4.68 -34.08
CA ARG A 202 2.83 3.40 -33.66
C ARG A 202 3.35 2.92 -32.31
N LEU A 203 4.63 3.08 -32.02
CA LEU A 203 5.20 2.72 -30.72
C LEU A 203 4.61 3.59 -29.59
N LEU A 204 4.56 4.91 -29.77
CA LEU A 204 3.98 5.82 -28.78
C LEU A 204 2.49 5.54 -28.53
N GLN A 205 1.71 5.27 -29.58
CA GLN A 205 0.31 4.87 -29.48
C GLN A 205 0.14 3.59 -28.64
N ARG A 206 1.02 2.60 -28.82
CA ARG A 206 0.99 1.37 -28.02
C ARG A 206 1.39 1.62 -26.56
N ILE A 207 2.38 2.48 -26.30
CA ILE A 207 2.75 2.91 -24.93
C ILE A 207 1.56 3.58 -24.24
N ARG A 208 0.91 4.52 -24.92
CA ARG A 208 -0.28 5.22 -24.42
C ARG A 208 -1.41 4.24 -24.09
N PHE A 209 -1.65 3.28 -24.98
CA PHE A 209 -2.66 2.23 -24.77
C PHE A 209 -2.32 1.35 -23.56
N ALA A 210 -1.07 0.90 -23.42
CA ALA A 210 -0.63 0.13 -22.25
C ALA A 210 -0.80 0.93 -20.95
N HIS A 211 -0.42 2.22 -20.95
CA HIS A 211 -0.63 3.11 -19.82
C HIS A 211 -2.11 3.25 -19.45
N LEU A 212 -3.00 3.40 -20.44
CA LEU A 212 -4.45 3.46 -20.20
C LEU A 212 -4.97 2.21 -19.49
N GLN A 213 -4.53 1.03 -19.95
CA GLN A 213 -4.97 -0.23 -19.36
C GLN A 213 -4.45 -0.40 -17.93
N VAL A 214 -3.19 -0.03 -17.66
CA VAL A 214 -2.62 -0.06 -16.30
C VAL A 214 -3.36 0.92 -15.37
N CYS A 215 -3.70 2.13 -15.85
CA CYS A 215 -4.53 3.08 -15.10
C CYS A 215 -5.93 2.52 -14.79
N ASN A 216 -6.56 1.84 -15.76
CA ASN A 216 -7.87 1.22 -15.56
C ASN A 216 -7.81 0.11 -14.51
N ILE A 217 -6.76 -0.71 -14.52
CA ILE A 217 -6.54 -1.73 -13.48
C ILE A 217 -6.34 -1.05 -12.13
N SER A 218 -5.54 0.01 -12.04
CA SER A 218 -5.34 0.76 -10.80
C SER A 218 -6.64 1.29 -10.21
N LYS A 219 -7.55 1.82 -11.03
CA LYS A 219 -8.89 2.23 -10.58
C LYS A 219 -9.69 1.06 -10.04
N MET A 220 -9.65 -0.09 -10.71
CA MET A 220 -10.39 -1.27 -10.30
C MET A 220 -9.86 -1.86 -8.98
N VAL A 221 -8.54 -1.91 -8.81
CA VAL A 221 -7.88 -2.27 -7.54
C VAL A 221 -8.37 -1.35 -6.42
N ASN A 222 -8.37 -0.03 -6.64
CA ASN A 222 -8.87 0.91 -5.64
C ASN A 222 -10.36 0.68 -5.35
N GLN A 223 -11.22 0.48 -6.36
CA GLN A 223 -12.65 0.24 -6.13
C GLN A 223 -12.93 -1.02 -5.31
N ILE A 224 -12.15 -2.09 -5.53
CA ILE A 224 -12.30 -3.37 -4.83
C ILE A 224 -11.86 -3.24 -3.37
N PHE A 225 -10.66 -2.70 -3.13
CA PHE A 225 -10.00 -2.81 -1.83
C PHE A 225 -10.11 -1.56 -0.95
N ASN A 226 -10.45 -0.38 -1.48
CA ASN A 226 -10.38 0.89 -0.73
C ASN A 226 -11.21 0.87 0.56
N SER A 227 -12.46 0.40 0.51
CA SER A 227 -13.31 0.32 1.70
C SER A 227 -12.77 -0.69 2.73
N GLN A 228 -12.22 -1.82 2.28
CA GLN A 228 -11.68 -2.84 3.18
C GLN A 228 -10.41 -2.36 3.88
N ILE A 229 -9.50 -1.69 3.15
CA ILE A 229 -8.28 -1.12 3.71
C ILE A 229 -8.60 0.02 4.68
N LEU A 230 -9.60 0.84 4.37
CA LEU A 230 -10.06 1.90 5.26
C LEU A 230 -10.55 1.33 6.59
N ILE A 231 -11.46 0.35 6.55
CA ILE A 231 -11.97 -0.32 7.75
C ILE A 231 -10.82 -0.98 8.53
N TYR A 232 -9.95 -1.72 7.84
CA TYR A 232 -8.78 -2.35 8.45
C TYR A 232 -7.90 -1.32 9.18
N THR A 233 -7.57 -0.22 8.51
CA THR A 233 -6.74 0.85 9.08
C THR A 233 -7.39 1.43 10.33
N ILE A 234 -8.68 1.79 10.27
CA ILE A 234 -9.40 2.36 11.42
C ILE A 234 -9.41 1.40 12.61
N VAL A 235 -9.74 0.12 12.38
CA VAL A 235 -9.77 -0.91 13.42
C VAL A 235 -8.41 -1.10 14.07
N ILE A 236 -7.33 -1.17 13.28
CA ILE A 236 -5.97 -1.30 13.81
C ILE A 236 -5.53 -0.05 14.59
N LEU A 237 -5.86 1.16 14.14
CA LEU A 237 -5.52 2.38 14.87
C LEU A 237 -6.21 2.49 16.23
N LEU A 238 -7.51 2.13 16.27
CA LEU A 238 -8.25 2.07 17.53
C LEU A 238 -7.65 1.02 18.46
N ASN A 239 -7.37 -0.18 17.94
CA ASN A 239 -6.73 -1.25 18.70
C ASN A 239 -5.35 -0.85 19.22
N CYS A 240 -4.52 -0.19 18.42
CA CYS A 240 -3.22 0.31 18.85
C CYS A 240 -3.36 1.33 19.98
N SER A 241 -4.29 2.27 19.84
CA SER A 241 -4.53 3.31 20.85
C SER A 241 -4.98 2.71 22.19
N ILE A 242 -5.91 1.76 22.15
CA ILE A 242 -6.40 1.07 23.35
C ILE A 242 -5.30 0.19 23.96
N SER A 243 -4.48 -0.48 23.12
CA SER A 243 -3.37 -1.32 23.58
C SER A 243 -2.29 -0.53 24.31
N VAL A 244 -1.91 0.64 23.79
CA VAL A 244 -0.91 1.51 24.44
C VAL A 244 -1.48 2.10 25.74
N TYR A 245 -2.76 2.48 25.76
CA TYR A 245 -3.43 2.91 26.99
C TYR A 245 -3.47 1.79 28.04
N PHE A 246 -3.77 0.55 27.63
CA PHE A 246 -3.74 -0.61 28.52
C PHE A 246 -2.36 -0.81 29.15
N LEU A 247 -1.30 -0.77 28.33
CA LEU A 247 0.07 -0.84 28.83
C LEU A 247 0.36 0.25 29.86
N TYR A 248 -0.01 1.49 29.57
CA TYR A 248 0.15 2.61 30.50
C TYR A 248 -0.54 2.34 31.84
N MET A 249 -1.78 1.86 31.82
CA MET A 249 -2.54 1.55 33.03
C MET A 249 -1.89 0.42 33.85
N GLN A 250 -1.41 -0.64 33.19
CA GLN A 250 -0.76 -1.76 33.86
C GLN A 250 0.55 -1.33 34.55
N PHE A 251 1.35 -0.48 33.90
CA PHE A 251 2.58 0.04 34.50
C PHE A 251 2.32 1.05 35.61
N SER A 252 1.30 1.90 35.46
CA SER A 252 0.97 2.96 36.44
C SER A 252 0.27 2.42 37.69
N ARG A 253 -0.46 1.31 37.54
CA ARG A 253 -1.15 0.61 38.63
C ARG A 253 -0.81 -0.86 38.57
N PRO A 254 0.33 -1.28 39.15
CA PRO A 254 0.63 -2.69 39.34
C PRO A 254 -0.40 -3.25 40.34
N SER A 255 -1.58 -3.61 39.84
CA SER A 255 -2.56 -4.35 40.60
C SER A 255 -2.07 -5.80 40.73
N ASN A 256 -2.44 -6.48 41.81
CA ASN A 256 -2.21 -7.92 42.00
C ASN A 256 -2.97 -8.80 40.98
N SER A 257 -3.42 -8.24 39.85
CA SER A 257 -4.17 -8.96 38.83
C SER A 257 -3.25 -9.95 38.14
N ILE A 258 -3.66 -11.22 38.20
CA ILE A 258 -2.96 -12.43 37.75
C ILE A 258 -2.94 -12.52 36.20
N ILE A 259 -2.95 -11.39 35.48
CA ILE A 259 -2.73 -11.44 34.04
C ILE A 259 -1.24 -11.69 33.80
N SER A 260 -0.93 -12.87 33.27
CA SER A 260 0.46 -13.24 32.97
C SER A 260 1.11 -12.18 32.08
N ILE A 261 2.32 -11.72 32.43
CA ILE A 261 3.14 -10.84 31.60
C ILE A 261 3.24 -11.39 30.16
N GLU A 262 3.26 -12.71 30.01
CA GLU A 262 3.26 -13.40 28.71
C GLU A 262 2.02 -13.08 27.86
N LEU A 263 0.82 -13.00 28.44
CA LEU A 263 -0.42 -12.66 27.73
C LEU A 263 -0.38 -11.21 27.22
N ILE A 264 0.11 -10.30 28.06
CA ILE A 264 0.25 -8.88 27.72
C ILE A 264 1.26 -8.73 26.59
N MET A 265 2.42 -9.39 26.69
CA MET A 265 3.45 -9.36 25.65
C MET A 265 2.95 -9.92 24.32
N MET A 266 2.22 -11.04 24.34
CA MET A 266 1.63 -11.63 23.12
C MET A 266 0.64 -10.68 22.45
N TYR A 267 -0.26 -10.09 23.25
CA TYR A 267 -1.26 -9.15 22.76
C TYR A 267 -0.63 -7.87 22.17
N VAL A 268 0.37 -7.30 22.85
CA VAL A 268 1.10 -6.11 22.38
C VAL A 268 1.89 -6.41 21.11
N LEU A 269 2.59 -7.55 21.08
CA LEU A 269 3.36 -7.97 19.91
C LEU A 269 2.46 -8.13 18.68
N ASN A 270 1.29 -8.76 18.82
CA ASN A 270 0.33 -8.88 17.72
C ASN A 270 -0.14 -7.51 17.21
N ASN A 271 -0.44 -6.56 18.11
CA ASN A 271 -0.85 -5.21 17.74
C ASN A 271 0.27 -4.43 17.03
N VAL A 272 1.51 -4.50 17.53
CA VAL A 272 2.67 -3.86 16.90
C VAL A 272 2.91 -4.44 15.51
N LEU A 273 2.87 -5.77 15.36
CA LEU A 273 3.07 -6.42 14.07
C LEU A 273 1.92 -6.10 13.10
N ALA A 274 0.68 -6.01 13.57
CA ALA A 274 -0.45 -5.58 12.74
C ALA A 274 -0.30 -4.12 12.28
N ALA A 275 0.11 -3.22 13.18
CA ALA A 275 0.36 -1.82 12.87
C ALA A 275 1.50 -1.64 11.85
N LEU A 276 2.57 -2.43 11.96
CA LEU A 276 3.73 -2.38 11.05
C LEU A 276 3.38 -2.77 9.60
N LYS A 277 2.29 -3.51 9.38
CA LYS A 277 1.84 -3.85 8.03
C LYS A 277 1.37 -2.61 7.24
N ILE A 278 0.75 -1.63 7.90
CA ILE A 278 0.24 -0.39 7.26
C ILE A 278 1.37 0.44 6.60
N PRO A 279 2.49 0.78 7.28
CA PRO A 279 3.58 1.52 6.66
C PRO A 279 4.31 0.71 5.58
N LEU A 280 4.42 -0.62 5.73
CA LEU A 280 5.00 -1.48 4.69
C LEU A 280 4.21 -1.38 3.38
N MET A 281 2.88 -1.39 3.45
CA MET A 281 2.06 -1.16 2.26
C MET A 281 2.15 0.26 1.73
N SER A 282 2.17 1.23 2.64
CA SER A 282 2.24 2.64 2.26
C SER A 282 3.52 2.92 1.47
N TYR A 283 4.62 2.22 1.79
CA TYR A 283 5.84 2.23 1.00
C TYR A 283 5.63 1.73 -0.44
N ASP A 284 4.96 0.58 -0.62
CA ASP A 284 4.68 0.03 -1.95
C ASP A 284 3.74 0.94 -2.75
N CYS A 285 2.70 1.51 -2.12
CA CYS A 285 1.81 2.51 -2.72
C CYS A 285 2.56 3.76 -3.18
N GLU A 286 3.45 4.30 -2.34
CA GLU A 286 4.25 5.47 -2.68
C GLU A 286 5.22 5.18 -3.82
N ASN A 287 5.87 4.02 -3.80
CA ASN A 287 6.79 3.63 -4.88
C ASN A 287 6.03 3.50 -6.21
N THR A 288 4.85 2.87 -6.22
CA THR A 288 3.98 2.81 -7.40
C THR A 288 3.56 4.20 -7.87
N MET A 289 3.26 5.11 -6.94
CA MET A 289 2.94 6.50 -7.24
C MET A 289 4.07 7.23 -7.94
N ARG A 290 5.28 7.07 -7.39
CA ARG A 290 6.49 7.68 -7.94
C ARG A 290 6.77 7.18 -9.35
N GLN A 291 6.55 5.89 -9.61
CA GLN A 291 6.68 5.34 -10.97
C GLN A 291 5.64 5.93 -11.93
N ALA A 292 4.38 6.04 -11.51
CA ALA A 292 3.35 6.66 -12.35
C ALA A 292 3.65 8.14 -12.63
N ASN A 293 4.09 8.90 -11.63
CA ASN A 293 4.47 10.31 -11.80
C ASN A 293 5.71 10.48 -12.69
N LYS A 294 6.65 9.53 -12.64
CA LYS A 294 7.82 9.53 -13.54
C LYS A 294 7.38 9.42 -15.01
N THR A 295 6.32 8.66 -15.33
CA THR A 295 5.78 8.58 -16.70
C THR A 295 5.38 9.96 -17.22
N ILE A 296 4.79 10.78 -16.34
CA ILE A 296 4.36 12.14 -16.66
C ILE A 296 5.56 13.04 -16.92
N GLY A 297 6.58 12.97 -16.06
CA GLY A 297 7.83 13.70 -16.25
C GLY A 297 8.53 13.34 -17.56
N LEU A 298 8.56 12.05 -17.92
CA LEU A 298 9.11 11.58 -19.19
C LEU A 298 8.29 12.06 -20.39
N LEU A 299 6.96 12.08 -20.29
CA LEU A 299 6.11 12.61 -21.36
C LEU A 299 6.37 14.10 -21.62
N HIS A 300 6.52 14.91 -20.56
CA HIS A 300 6.87 16.33 -20.70
C HIS A 300 8.29 16.56 -21.21
N ALA A 301 9.22 15.64 -20.96
CA ALA A 301 10.58 15.70 -21.47
C ALA A 301 10.70 15.21 -22.93
N CYS A 302 9.63 14.70 -23.53
CA CYS A 302 9.66 14.21 -24.90
C CYS A 302 9.90 15.38 -25.86
N PRO A 303 10.95 15.33 -26.71
CA PRO A 303 11.24 16.41 -27.64
C PRO A 303 10.11 16.52 -28.67
N VAL A 304 9.49 17.69 -28.70
CA VAL A 304 8.42 18.05 -29.64
C VAL A 304 9.08 18.78 -30.81
N ASP A 305 9.67 18.04 -31.75
CA ASP A 305 10.18 18.68 -32.98
C ASP A 305 8.97 19.04 -33.87
N GLY A 306 8.86 20.32 -34.24
CA GLY A 306 7.71 20.89 -34.97
C GLY A 306 7.52 20.33 -36.38
N ARG A 307 8.39 19.42 -36.83
CA ARG A 307 8.36 18.79 -38.15
C ARG A 307 7.35 17.65 -38.28
N ASN A 308 6.95 16.98 -37.19
CA ASN A 308 6.01 15.87 -37.21
C ASN A 308 4.72 16.18 -36.45
N ALA A 309 3.78 16.90 -37.10
CA ALA A 309 2.51 17.31 -36.50
C ALA A 309 1.72 16.15 -35.87
N GLU A 310 1.72 14.97 -36.49
CA GLU A 310 1.07 13.76 -35.97
C GLU A 310 1.68 13.26 -34.65
N LEU A 311 3.01 13.36 -34.51
CA LEU A 311 3.68 12.98 -33.26
C LEU A 311 3.36 13.97 -32.13
N VAL A 312 3.31 15.27 -32.46
CA VAL A 312 2.90 16.31 -31.51
C VAL A 312 1.47 16.07 -31.03
N GLU A 313 0.57 15.73 -31.95
CA GLU A 313 -0.82 15.40 -31.62
C GLU A 313 -0.91 14.19 -30.69
N GLU A 314 -0.16 13.12 -30.95
CA GLU A 314 -0.15 11.93 -30.09
C GLU A 314 0.39 12.21 -28.68
N ILE A 315 1.46 13.02 -28.55
CA ILE A 315 1.98 13.46 -27.25
C ILE A 315 0.94 14.30 -26.50
N LEU A 316 0.22 15.18 -27.21
CA LEU A 316 -0.83 16.00 -26.64
C LEU A 316 -2.02 15.14 -26.17
N GLN A 317 -2.45 14.18 -26.98
CA GLN A 317 -3.50 13.22 -26.61
C GLN A 317 -3.10 12.39 -25.39
N PHE A 318 -1.84 11.94 -25.32
CA PHE A 318 -1.34 11.24 -24.14
C PHE A 318 -1.32 12.16 -22.90
N SER A 319 -0.92 13.42 -23.07
CA SER A 319 -0.90 14.41 -21.98
C SER A 319 -2.31 14.68 -21.44
N TRP A 320 -3.31 14.79 -22.32
CA TRP A 320 -4.70 14.91 -21.93
C TRP A 320 -5.21 13.66 -21.21
N GLN A 321 -4.85 12.46 -21.69
CA GLN A 321 -5.22 11.21 -21.02
C GLN A 321 -4.67 11.17 -19.58
N ILE A 322 -3.41 11.51 -19.37
CA ILE A 322 -2.79 11.56 -18.04
C ILE A 322 -3.49 12.61 -17.16
N SER A 323 -3.74 13.80 -17.70
CA SER A 323 -4.42 14.87 -16.96
C SER A 323 -5.82 14.44 -16.53
N TYR A 324 -6.55 13.76 -17.40
CA TYR A 324 -7.90 13.27 -17.10
C TYR A 324 -7.87 12.15 -16.05
N THR A 325 -6.92 11.20 -16.13
CA THR A 325 -6.81 10.13 -15.12
C THR A 325 -6.40 10.68 -13.74
N GLN A 326 -5.56 11.72 -13.68
CA GLN A 326 -5.26 12.42 -12.44
C GLN A 326 -6.48 13.14 -11.86
N LEU A 327 -7.27 13.82 -12.70
CA LEU A 327 -8.48 14.51 -12.25
C LEU A 327 -9.53 13.53 -11.70
N GLU A 328 -9.66 12.36 -12.32
CA GLU A 328 -10.55 11.30 -11.86
C GLU A 328 -10.07 10.66 -10.55
N ARG A 329 -8.75 10.56 -10.35
CA ARG A 329 -8.16 10.13 -9.07
C ARG A 329 -8.58 11.07 -7.93
N THR A 330 -8.60 12.38 -8.15
CA THR A 330 -9.08 13.34 -7.13
C THR A 330 -10.58 13.20 -6.82
N LYS A 331 -11.41 12.70 -7.75
CA LYS A 331 -12.85 12.53 -7.52
C LYS A 331 -13.24 11.17 -6.91
N SER A 332 -12.50 10.12 -7.24
CA SER A 332 -12.86 8.73 -6.90
C SER A 332 -12.22 8.21 -5.61
N VAL A 333 -11.11 8.80 -5.16
CA VAL A 333 -10.33 8.26 -4.04
C VAL A 333 -10.68 8.97 -2.73
N HIS A 334 -11.50 8.31 -1.92
CA HIS A 334 -11.86 8.78 -0.57
C HIS A 334 -10.72 8.57 0.45
N TYR A 335 -9.79 7.64 0.17
CA TYR A 335 -8.67 7.33 1.06
C TYR A 335 -7.42 7.00 0.24
N ILE A 336 -6.34 7.76 0.46
CA ILE A 336 -5.05 7.56 -0.22
C ILE A 336 -4.10 6.97 0.82
N LEU A 337 -3.62 5.76 0.59
CA LEU A 337 -2.57 5.18 1.43
C LEU A 337 -1.20 5.71 0.95
N ASN A 338 -0.62 6.66 1.69
CA ASN A 338 0.70 7.24 1.44
C ASN A 338 1.43 7.51 2.76
N TYR A 339 2.67 8.01 2.71
CA TYR A 339 3.40 8.39 3.92
C TYR A 339 2.70 9.46 4.75
N GLY A 340 1.96 10.36 4.10
CA GLY A 340 1.09 11.32 4.78
C GLY A 340 0.06 10.61 5.67
N SER A 341 -0.61 9.59 5.15
CA SER A 341 -1.58 8.78 5.88
C SER A 341 -0.96 8.04 7.05
N VAL A 342 0.25 7.48 6.90
CA VAL A 342 0.99 6.90 8.04
C VAL A 342 1.27 7.94 9.12
N ARG A 343 1.68 9.16 8.74
CA ARG A 343 1.90 10.26 9.70
C ARG A 343 0.61 10.67 10.39
N TYR A 344 -0.51 10.76 9.67
CA TYR A 344 -1.83 11.02 10.26
C TYR A 344 -2.25 9.91 11.24
N CYS A 345 -2.00 8.64 10.89
CA CYS A 345 -2.23 7.49 11.76
C CYS A 345 -1.46 7.62 13.09
N LEU A 346 -0.16 7.92 13.04
CA LEU A 346 0.67 8.10 14.23
C LEU A 346 0.18 9.28 15.08
N ASN A 347 -0.12 10.41 14.44
CA ASN A 347 -0.66 11.59 15.13
C ASN A 347 -2.01 11.30 15.81
N PHE A 348 -2.88 10.52 15.17
CA PHE A 348 -4.16 10.11 15.73
C PHE A 348 -3.95 9.27 17.00
N VAL A 349 -3.10 8.24 16.94
CA VAL A 349 -2.80 7.38 18.09
C VAL A 349 -2.22 8.20 19.25
N ILE A 350 -1.26 9.09 18.98
CA ILE A 350 -0.64 9.94 20.01
C ILE A 350 -1.67 10.89 20.63
N SER A 351 -2.47 11.58 19.81
CA SER A 351 -3.45 12.55 20.28
C SER A 351 -4.52 11.88 21.15
N TYR A 352 -5.04 10.74 20.70
CA TYR A 352 -6.04 9.99 21.46
C TYR A 352 -5.46 9.42 22.75
N LEU A 353 -4.21 8.93 22.72
CA LEU A 353 -3.51 8.46 23.92
C LEU A 353 -3.37 9.57 24.96
N VAL A 354 -2.95 10.78 24.57
CA VAL A 354 -2.85 11.93 25.47
C VAL A 354 -4.19 12.25 26.12
N ILE A 355 -5.27 12.27 25.33
CA ILE A 355 -6.63 12.53 25.84
C ILE A 355 -7.03 11.46 26.86
N MET A 356 -6.82 10.17 26.55
CA MET A 356 -7.15 9.05 27.44
C MET A 356 -6.35 9.13 28.75
N ILE A 357 -5.06 9.45 28.69
CA ILE A 357 -4.21 9.62 29.87
C ILE A 357 -4.72 10.79 30.72
N GLN A 358 -4.95 11.97 30.12
CA GLN A 358 -5.46 13.14 30.84
C GLN A 358 -6.81 12.85 31.52
N TRP A 359 -7.72 12.18 30.81
CA TRP A 359 -9.02 11.80 31.34
C TRP A 359 -8.88 10.85 32.54
N SER A 360 -8.02 9.83 32.43
CA SER A 360 -7.76 8.88 33.51
C SER A 360 -7.21 9.56 34.77
N GLN A 361 -6.24 10.48 34.62
CA GLN A 361 -5.67 11.25 35.74
C GLN A 361 -6.71 12.16 36.40
N HIS A 362 -7.56 12.80 35.60
CA HIS A 362 -8.63 13.64 36.12
C HIS A 362 -9.65 12.83 36.95
N LEU A 363 -10.04 11.63 36.48
CA LEU A 363 -10.92 10.73 37.23
C LEU A 363 -10.29 10.32 38.57
N ILE A 364 -9.00 9.97 38.57
CA ILE A 364 -8.26 9.60 39.80
C ILE A 364 -8.30 10.73 40.83
N LYS A 365 -8.01 11.96 40.37
CA LYS A 365 -8.02 13.13 41.24
C LYS A 365 -9.41 13.34 41.85
N LYS A 366 -10.47 13.21 41.06
CA LYS A 366 -11.86 13.36 41.53
C LYS A 366 -12.23 12.30 42.58
N ASP A 367 -11.86 11.04 42.35
CA ASP A 367 -12.12 9.96 43.31
C ASP A 367 -11.38 10.18 44.64
N SER A 368 -10.12 10.64 44.59
CA SER A 368 -9.36 10.98 45.79
C SER A 368 -10.03 12.09 46.63
N ILE A 369 -10.52 13.15 45.97
CA ILE A 369 -11.22 14.27 46.64
C ILE A 369 -12.54 13.80 47.27
N ILE A 370 -13.29 12.94 46.59
CA ILE A 370 -14.55 12.39 47.12
C ILE A 370 -14.29 11.51 48.36
N ILE A 371 -13.22 10.70 48.33
CA ILE A 371 -12.84 9.87 49.48
C ILE A 371 -12.42 10.76 50.66
N THR A 372 -11.55 11.75 50.44
CA THR A 372 -11.14 12.70 51.50
C THR A 372 -12.34 13.40 52.12
N ASN A 373 -13.26 13.92 51.30
CA ASN A 373 -14.47 14.59 51.80
C ASN A 373 -15.31 13.67 52.68
N LYS A 374 -15.56 12.41 52.25
CA LYS A 374 -16.32 11.44 53.05
C LYS A 374 -15.62 11.10 54.37
N THR A 375 -14.30 10.96 54.39
CA THR A 375 -13.54 10.69 55.61
C THR A 375 -13.62 11.87 56.59
N THR A 376 -13.48 13.11 56.10
CA THR A 376 -13.68 14.30 56.94
C THR A 376 -15.11 14.41 57.46
N THR A 377 -16.14 14.12 56.64
CA THR A 377 -17.54 14.17 57.11
C THR A 377 -17.79 13.12 58.22
N PHE A 378 -17.24 11.91 58.06
CA PHE A 378 -17.32 10.86 59.08
C PHE A 378 -16.57 11.23 60.36
N GLN A 379 -15.37 11.80 60.27
CA GLN A 379 -14.62 12.28 61.43
C GLN A 379 -15.37 13.40 62.17
N THR A 380 -15.93 14.39 61.45
CA THR A 380 -16.74 15.46 62.08
C THR A 380 -18.02 14.95 62.73
N LEU A 381 -18.65 13.91 62.16
CA LEU A 381 -19.82 13.25 62.76
C LEU A 381 -19.46 12.50 64.04
N GLN A 382 -18.28 11.87 64.08
CA GLN A 382 -17.78 11.11 65.22
C GLN A 382 -17.28 12.01 66.37
N GLU A 383 -16.67 13.16 66.06
CA GLU A 383 -16.34 14.19 67.06
C GLU A 383 -17.61 14.82 67.67
N ASN A 384 -18.64 15.09 66.87
CA ASN A 384 -19.89 15.65 67.38
C ASN A 384 -20.71 14.67 68.24
N THR A 385 -20.55 13.36 68.08
CA THR A 385 -21.21 12.34 68.93
C THR A 385 -20.45 12.06 70.22
N SER A 386 -19.16 12.39 70.31
CA SER A 386 -18.36 12.20 71.53
C SER A 386 -18.42 13.37 72.51
N ILE A 387 -18.97 14.52 72.09
CA ILE A 387 -19.20 15.71 72.93
C ILE A 387 -20.59 15.67 73.61
N VAL A 388 -21.45 14.70 73.26
CA VAL A 388 -22.79 14.50 73.84
C VAL A 388 -22.83 13.18 74.61
N VAL A 389 -22.05 13.06 75.68
CA VAL A 389 -22.20 12.07 76.75
C VAL A 389 -21.89 12.72 78.08
#